data_AF-A0A847DAV0-F1
#
_entry.id   AF-A0A847DAV0-F1
#
_cell.length_a   1.000
_cell.length_b   1.000
_cell.length_c   1.000
_cell.angle_alpha   90.00
_cell.angle_beta   90.00
_cell.angle_gamma   90.00
#
_symmetry.space_group_name_H-M   'P 1'
#
loop_
_entity.id
_entity.type
_entity.pdbx_description
1 polymer ?
#
loop_
_entity_poly.entity_id
_entity_poly.type
_entity_poly.pdbx_seq_one_letter_code
_entity_poly.pdbx_strand_id
1 'polypeptide(L)'
;IIEKDASIGGKMVRLDKVFPTLDCASCITTPKMASVAHHRNITIFTLCELVKLDKDDTGFRAKVIKKPRYVNQETCIGCRQCEYACPVMAPDKDQMDLTARRAIYIPFTNAIPQTALLDVESCVLCGRCEKVCPTNAVNYYDKEELINLEAKACIVATGYQLLTGFTSRVYGEPAQNPNIIDALQLERILAPTGPYMELLRPGDGKEPESVAFIQCAGSRDQTNGVAYCSRVCCMYAIKNALLIQQELPETKVTIFYIDMRAFGKNYEQFFQNAKEKGIRFVKAKPVIHSRGDNGGVILRYEEQEGNGRNILKEFDMAVMSLAILPAWNPSETMGLTVAEDNFLKGPFPKMSPALTGREGIFMAGVASGPKDIVDSIVEAGAAAMEASNYLKAIDSLRAA
;
A
#
# COMPACT_ATOMS: atom_id res chain seq x y z
N ILE A 1 -8.83 -15.94 6.39
CA ILE A 1 -8.02 -14.85 5.77
C ILE A 1 -6.57 -15.10 6.14
N ILE A 2 -5.69 -15.15 5.14
CA ILE A 2 -4.24 -15.25 5.33
C ILE A 2 -3.66 -13.87 5.01
N GLU A 3 -3.02 -13.24 5.98
CA GLU A 3 -2.42 -11.91 5.87
C GLU A 3 -0.93 -12.01 6.19
N LYS A 4 -0.10 -11.47 5.29
CA LYS A 4 1.36 -11.50 5.42
C LYS A 4 1.84 -10.50 6.47
N ASP A 5 1.16 -9.37 6.58
CA ASP A 5 1.49 -8.31 7.52
C ASP A 5 1.03 -8.72 8.95
N ALA A 6 1.53 -8.01 9.96
CA ALA A 6 1.15 -8.24 11.35
C ALA A 6 -0.29 -7.81 11.69
N SER A 7 -0.97 -7.15 10.74
CA SER A 7 -2.33 -6.64 10.83
C SER A 7 -2.98 -6.66 9.46
N ILE A 8 -4.29 -6.87 9.41
CA ILE A 8 -5.09 -6.60 8.20
C ILE A 8 -5.23 -5.09 7.96
N GLY A 9 -5.72 -4.71 6.77
CA GLY A 9 -6.01 -3.32 6.38
C GLY A 9 -5.26 -2.86 5.12
N GLY A 10 -4.17 -3.55 4.77
CA GLY A 10 -3.42 -3.32 3.54
C GLY A 10 -2.87 -1.90 3.43
N LYS A 11 -2.73 -1.39 2.20
CA LYS A 11 -2.24 -0.01 1.98
C LYS A 11 -3.27 1.07 2.32
N MET A 12 -4.56 0.73 2.27
CA MET A 12 -5.66 1.69 2.46
C MET A 12 -5.65 2.32 3.85
N VAL A 13 -5.41 1.52 4.91
CA VAL A 13 -5.37 2.03 6.30
C VAL A 13 -4.22 3.01 6.54
N ARG A 14 -3.20 3.01 5.66
CA ARG A 14 -2.01 3.86 5.75
C ARG A 14 -2.18 5.20 5.02
N LEU A 15 -3.25 5.37 4.25
CA LEU A 15 -3.59 6.64 3.59
C LEU A 15 -4.18 7.62 4.61
N ASP A 16 -4.03 8.92 4.36
CA ASP A 16 -4.74 9.93 5.16
C ASP A 16 -6.23 9.95 4.77
N LYS A 17 -6.50 10.40 3.54
CA LYS A 17 -7.84 10.45 2.94
C LYS A 17 -7.92 9.69 1.63
N VAL A 18 -9.14 9.44 1.15
CA VAL A 18 -9.39 8.79 -0.14
C VAL A 18 -10.05 9.75 -1.12
N PHE A 19 -9.66 9.67 -2.39
CA PHE A 19 -10.34 10.42 -3.46
C PHE A 19 -11.60 9.67 -3.93
N PRO A 20 -12.58 10.37 -4.52
CA PRO A 20 -12.65 11.83 -4.72
C PRO A 20 -13.33 12.55 -3.55
N THR A 21 -13.86 11.81 -2.57
CA THR A 21 -14.71 12.37 -1.49
C THR A 21 -13.92 13.07 -0.39
N LEU A 22 -12.61 12.79 -0.28
CA LEU A 22 -11.75 13.25 0.81
C LEU A 22 -12.18 12.71 2.18
N ASP A 23 -12.85 11.55 2.21
CA ASP A 23 -13.14 10.84 3.45
C ASP A 23 -11.84 10.34 4.08
N CYS A 24 -11.76 10.35 5.42
CA CYS A 24 -10.66 9.74 6.16
C CYS A 24 -10.61 8.24 5.86
N ALA A 25 -9.45 7.75 5.40
CA ALA A 25 -9.29 6.35 5.02
C ALA A 25 -9.50 5.41 6.22
N SER A 26 -8.94 5.78 7.38
CA SER A 26 -9.12 5.01 8.62
C SER A 26 -10.58 4.95 9.07
N CYS A 27 -11.38 6.01 8.86
CA CYS A 27 -12.80 6.04 9.24
C CYS A 27 -13.64 5.02 8.46
N ILE A 28 -13.25 4.69 7.23
CA ILE A 28 -13.98 3.72 6.41
C ILE A 28 -13.38 2.31 6.47
N THR A 29 -12.05 2.18 6.64
CA THR A 29 -11.38 0.87 6.68
C THR A 29 -11.46 0.21 8.05
N THR A 30 -11.27 0.97 9.15
CA THR A 30 -11.22 0.39 10.50
C THR A 30 -12.52 -0.31 10.90
N PRO A 31 -13.73 0.24 10.62
CA PRO A 31 -14.97 -0.48 10.91
C PRO A 31 -15.09 -1.81 10.16
N LYS A 32 -14.59 -1.89 8.92
CA LYS A 32 -14.54 -3.15 8.16
C LYS A 32 -13.55 -4.14 8.77
N MET A 33 -12.35 -3.68 9.15
CA MET A 33 -11.37 -4.53 9.85
C MET A 33 -11.94 -5.11 11.15
N ALA A 34 -12.60 -4.27 11.96
CA ALA A 34 -13.27 -4.71 13.19
C ALA A 34 -14.40 -5.70 12.91
N SER A 35 -15.23 -5.43 11.90
CA SER A 35 -16.34 -6.31 11.51
C SER A 35 -15.84 -7.69 11.10
N VAL A 36 -14.72 -7.76 10.37
CA VAL A 36 -14.07 -9.01 9.94
C VAL A 36 -13.47 -9.76 11.13
N ALA A 37 -12.82 -9.05 12.07
CA ALA A 37 -12.22 -9.65 13.25
C ALA A 37 -13.21 -10.27 14.24
N HIS A 38 -14.43 -9.71 14.33
CA HIS A 38 -15.49 -10.23 15.20
C HIS A 38 -16.50 -11.14 14.48
N HIS A 39 -16.26 -11.46 13.21
CA HIS A 39 -17.19 -12.28 12.45
C HIS A 39 -17.03 -13.78 12.77
N ARG A 40 -18.09 -14.42 13.27
CA ARG A 40 -18.09 -15.85 13.68
C ARG A 40 -17.63 -16.86 12.61
N ASN A 41 -17.79 -16.52 11.32
CA ASN A 41 -17.40 -17.38 10.20
C ASN A 41 -16.08 -16.96 9.54
N ILE A 42 -15.33 -16.02 10.12
CA ILE A 42 -14.05 -15.56 9.56
C ILE A 42 -12.95 -15.76 10.61
N THR A 43 -11.93 -16.51 10.22
CA THR A 43 -10.69 -16.65 10.99
C THR A 43 -9.58 -15.88 10.29
N ILE A 44 -8.83 -15.08 11.04
CA ILE A 44 -7.72 -14.26 10.54
C ILE A 44 -6.40 -14.89 11.00
N PHE A 45 -5.52 -15.16 10.05
CA PHE A 45 -4.15 -15.60 10.27
C PHE A 45 -3.22 -14.48 9.80
N THR A 46 -2.59 -13.77 10.74
CA THR A 46 -1.59 -12.72 10.44
C THR A 46 -0.18 -13.27 10.53
N LEU A 47 0.79 -12.57 9.93
CA LEU A 47 2.17 -13.06 9.76
C LEU A 47 2.21 -14.41 9.03
N CYS A 48 1.24 -14.64 8.15
CA CYS A 48 1.07 -15.91 7.46
C CYS A 48 1.23 -15.73 5.94
N GLU A 49 2.01 -16.63 5.33
CA GLU A 49 2.24 -16.64 3.89
C GLU A 49 1.95 -18.03 3.32
N LEU A 50 1.34 -18.07 2.13
CA LEU A 50 1.05 -19.34 1.46
C LEU A 50 2.34 -19.87 0.81
N VAL A 51 2.73 -21.08 1.16
CA VAL A 51 3.90 -21.76 0.58
C VAL A 51 3.50 -22.62 -0.61
N LYS A 52 2.38 -23.33 -0.50
CA LYS A 52 1.89 -24.24 -1.54
C LYS A 52 0.39 -24.42 -1.45
N LEU A 53 -0.27 -24.53 -2.60
CA LEU A 53 -1.68 -24.91 -2.69
C LEU A 53 -1.84 -26.17 -3.54
N ASP A 54 -2.22 -27.27 -2.89
CA ASP A 54 -2.58 -28.52 -3.55
C ASP A 54 -4.10 -28.59 -3.73
N LYS A 55 -4.56 -29.16 -4.85
CA LYS A 55 -5.98 -29.42 -5.12
C LYS A 55 -6.20 -30.92 -5.24
N ASP A 56 -7.23 -31.43 -4.58
CA ASP A 56 -7.72 -32.81 -4.67
C ASP A 56 -9.25 -32.82 -4.90
N ASP A 57 -9.86 -34.02 -4.91
CA ASP A 57 -11.29 -34.19 -5.13
C ASP A 57 -12.15 -33.58 -4.01
N THR A 58 -11.57 -33.36 -2.84
CA THR A 58 -12.25 -32.84 -1.66
C THR A 58 -12.20 -31.31 -1.58
N GLY A 59 -11.20 -30.68 -2.20
CA GLY A 59 -11.03 -29.24 -2.29
C GLY A 59 -9.56 -28.85 -2.45
N PHE A 60 -9.13 -27.90 -1.63
CA PHE A 60 -7.77 -27.37 -1.59
C PHE A 60 -7.16 -27.59 -0.22
N ARG A 61 -5.88 -27.97 -0.22
CA ARG A 61 -5.02 -28.02 0.97
C ARG A 61 -3.93 -26.97 0.82
N ALA A 62 -4.03 -25.93 1.64
CA ALA A 62 -3.07 -24.83 1.71
C ALA A 62 -2.03 -25.11 2.79
N LYS A 63 -0.76 -25.16 2.40
CA LYS A 63 0.36 -25.16 3.34
C LYS A 63 0.80 -23.73 3.56
N VAL A 64 0.64 -23.25 4.79
CA VAL A 64 0.86 -21.87 5.19
C VAL A 64 1.98 -21.82 6.22
N ILE A 65 2.89 -20.87 6.04
CA ILE A 65 3.96 -20.60 7.00
C ILE A 65 3.52 -19.42 7.87
N LYS A 66 3.52 -19.62 9.19
CA LYS A 66 3.24 -18.57 10.17
C LYS A 66 4.56 -18.15 10.80
N LYS A 67 4.97 -16.92 10.52
CA LYS A 67 6.19 -16.34 11.09
C LYS A 67 6.01 -16.08 12.59
N PRO A 68 7.07 -16.24 13.39
CA PRO A 68 7.01 -15.97 14.81
C PRO A 68 6.70 -14.50 15.05
N ARG A 69 5.77 -14.26 15.97
CA ARG A 69 5.44 -12.92 16.47
C ARG A 69 6.32 -12.57 17.68
N TYR A 70 6.82 -13.61 18.36
CA TYR A 70 7.51 -13.55 19.65
C TYR A 70 6.69 -12.89 20.76
N VAL A 71 5.38 -12.80 20.54
CA VAL A 71 4.38 -12.34 21.50
C VAL A 71 3.15 -13.22 21.29
N ASN A 72 2.72 -13.89 22.36
CA ASN A 72 1.54 -14.72 22.35
C ASN A 72 0.28 -13.85 22.13
N GLN A 73 -0.41 -14.10 21.02
CA GLN A 73 -1.55 -13.30 20.58
C GLN A 73 -2.79 -13.44 21.49
N GLU A 74 -2.95 -14.58 22.18
CA GLU A 74 -4.12 -14.85 23.04
C GLU A 74 -4.02 -14.15 24.40
N THR A 75 -2.80 -13.98 24.90
CA THR A 75 -2.53 -13.38 26.22
C THR A 75 -2.14 -11.91 26.14
N CYS A 76 -1.72 -11.42 24.98
CA CYS A 76 -1.37 -10.03 24.78
C CYS A 76 -2.63 -9.15 24.79
N ILE A 77 -2.68 -8.20 25.72
CA ILE A 77 -3.76 -7.19 25.81
C ILE A 77 -3.41 -5.88 25.08
N GLY A 78 -2.27 -5.85 24.37
CA GLY A 78 -1.78 -4.72 23.58
C GLY A 78 -1.69 -3.36 24.30
N CYS A 79 -1.41 -3.38 25.62
CA CYS A 79 -1.27 -2.20 26.47
C CYS A 79 -0.01 -1.33 26.20
N ARG A 80 0.89 -1.77 25.30
CA ARG A 80 2.12 -1.07 24.88
C ARG A 80 3.19 -0.81 25.95
N GLN A 81 3.05 -1.33 27.17
CA GLN A 81 4.07 -1.18 28.22
C GLN A 81 5.45 -1.69 27.77
N CYS A 82 5.48 -2.77 26.98
CA CYS A 82 6.70 -3.30 26.40
C CYS A 82 7.41 -2.34 25.43
N GLU A 83 6.67 -1.50 24.70
CA GLU A 83 7.24 -0.50 23.80
C GLU A 83 7.97 0.57 24.61
N TYR A 84 7.32 1.12 25.63
CA TYR A 84 7.88 2.16 26.50
C TYR A 84 9.14 1.70 27.24
N ALA A 85 9.24 0.41 27.58
CA ALA A 85 10.40 -0.15 28.26
C ALA A 85 11.57 -0.52 27.31
N CYS A 86 11.31 -0.63 26.01
CA CYS A 86 12.30 -1.06 25.03
C CYS A 86 13.35 0.04 24.78
N PRO A 87 14.66 -0.23 24.97
CA PRO A 87 15.70 0.78 24.75
C PRO A 87 16.12 0.88 23.28
N VAL A 88 15.73 -0.08 22.44
CA VAL A 88 16.15 -0.16 21.04
C VAL A 88 15.25 0.70 20.17
N MET A 89 15.87 1.44 19.24
CA MET A 89 15.20 2.17 18.18
C MET A 89 15.55 1.52 16.84
N ALA A 90 14.56 1.35 15.96
CA ALA A 90 14.71 0.82 14.61
C ALA A 90 13.85 1.61 13.63
N PRO A 91 14.18 1.63 12.31
CA PRO A 91 13.34 2.28 11.31
C PRO A 91 11.89 1.77 11.32
N ASP A 92 10.94 2.69 11.24
CA ASP A 92 9.51 2.38 11.20
C ASP A 92 9.00 2.24 9.76
N LYS A 93 8.96 0.99 9.30
CA LYS A 93 8.44 0.63 7.97
C LYS A 93 6.97 1.01 7.76
N ASP A 94 6.14 1.08 8.81
CA ASP A 94 4.75 1.51 8.69
C ASP A 94 4.63 3.03 8.47
N GLN A 95 5.67 3.79 8.86
CA GLN A 95 5.84 5.21 8.59
C GLN A 95 6.81 5.48 7.42
N MET A 96 7.03 4.48 6.55
CA MET A 96 7.93 4.57 5.38
C MET A 96 9.36 4.98 5.73
N ASP A 97 9.85 4.50 6.88
CA ASP A 97 11.21 4.75 7.41
C ASP A 97 11.52 6.24 7.67
N LEU A 98 10.49 7.09 7.78
CA LEU A 98 10.62 8.52 8.09
C LEU A 98 10.84 8.79 9.60
N THR A 99 10.57 7.80 10.44
CA THR A 99 10.80 7.87 11.89
C THR A 99 11.28 6.53 12.42
N ALA A 100 11.58 6.48 13.70
CA ALA A 100 11.99 5.28 14.39
C ALA A 100 10.89 4.78 15.33
N ARG A 101 10.76 3.45 15.40
CA ARG A 101 9.93 2.71 16.35
C ARG A 101 10.80 1.92 17.32
N ARG A 102 10.15 1.29 18.30
CA ARG A 102 10.80 0.34 19.21
C ARG A 102 10.93 -1.03 18.56
N ALA A 103 11.89 -1.84 19.04
CA ALA A 103 12.06 -3.21 18.54
C ALA A 103 10.84 -4.10 18.83
N ILE A 104 10.16 -3.91 19.97
CA ILE A 104 8.83 -4.47 20.23
C ILE A 104 7.79 -3.36 20.11
N TYR A 105 6.74 -3.58 19.31
CA TYR A 105 5.80 -2.54 18.93
C TYR A 105 4.43 -3.11 18.53
N ILE A 106 3.37 -2.30 18.66
CA ILE A 106 2.10 -2.54 17.96
C ILE A 106 2.22 -1.93 16.55
N PRO A 107 1.86 -2.64 15.46
CA PRO A 107 2.10 -2.19 14.09
C PRO A 107 1.61 -0.76 13.79
N PHE A 108 0.39 -0.43 14.23
CA PHE A 108 -0.16 0.92 14.20
C PHE A 108 -1.33 1.04 15.19
N THR A 109 -1.81 2.26 15.45
CA THR A 109 -2.82 2.55 16.49
C THR A 109 -4.06 1.66 16.41
N ASN A 110 -4.60 1.47 15.21
CA ASN A 110 -5.83 0.71 14.97
C ASN A 110 -5.55 -0.68 14.36
N ALA A 111 -4.37 -1.26 14.64
CA ALA A 111 -3.98 -2.56 14.12
C ALA A 111 -4.94 -3.67 14.60
N ILE A 112 -5.24 -4.61 13.69
CA ILE A 112 -6.09 -5.77 13.94
C ILE A 112 -5.36 -7.02 13.43
N PRO A 113 -4.94 -7.94 14.32
CA PRO A 113 -5.14 -7.92 15.78
C PRO A 113 -4.31 -6.83 16.48
N GLN A 114 -4.83 -6.34 17.61
CA GLN A 114 -4.14 -5.34 18.43
C GLN A 114 -3.11 -6.04 19.34
N THR A 115 -2.05 -6.56 18.73
CA THR A 115 -1.07 -7.43 19.39
C THR A 115 0.33 -6.97 19.05
N ALA A 116 1.20 -6.93 20.06
CA ALA A 116 2.59 -6.52 19.86
C ALA A 116 3.33 -7.52 18.97
N LEU A 117 4.40 -7.05 18.33
CA LEU A 117 5.31 -7.81 17.50
C LEU A 117 6.73 -7.45 17.91
N LEU A 118 7.60 -8.44 18.05
CA LEU A 118 9.04 -8.21 18.23
C LEU A 118 9.77 -8.34 16.89
N ASP A 119 10.43 -7.26 16.49
CA ASP A 119 11.43 -7.28 15.43
C ASP A 119 12.76 -7.82 15.99
N VAL A 120 13.02 -9.09 15.73
CA VAL A 120 14.23 -9.78 16.17
C VAL A 120 15.49 -9.35 15.45
N GLU A 121 15.40 -8.77 14.24
CA GLU A 121 16.57 -8.27 13.52
C GLU A 121 17.16 -7.04 14.23
N SER A 122 16.30 -6.25 14.87
CA SER A 122 16.71 -5.08 15.64
C SER A 122 16.92 -5.37 17.14
N CYS A 123 16.29 -6.41 17.68
CA CYS A 123 16.28 -6.69 19.11
C CYS A 123 17.66 -7.08 19.68
N VAL A 124 18.03 -6.51 20.83
CA VAL A 124 19.28 -6.84 21.57
C VAL A 124 19.07 -7.85 22.71
N LEU A 125 17.88 -8.47 22.80
CA LEU A 125 17.51 -9.47 23.82
C LEU A 125 17.77 -9.05 25.28
N CYS A 126 17.53 -7.78 25.63
CA CYS A 126 17.77 -7.26 26.98
C CYS A 126 16.74 -7.71 28.05
N GLY A 127 15.64 -8.35 27.66
CA GLY A 127 14.61 -8.87 28.58
C GLY A 127 13.68 -7.82 29.24
N ARG A 128 13.82 -6.52 28.93
CA ARG A 128 12.99 -5.48 29.57
C ARG A 128 11.51 -5.58 29.25
N CYS A 129 11.17 -5.88 27.99
CA CYS A 129 9.79 -5.99 27.54
C CYS A 129 9.03 -7.15 28.20
N GLU A 130 9.71 -8.27 28.44
CA GLU A 130 9.18 -9.41 29.19
C GLU A 130 8.89 -9.02 30.65
N LYS A 131 9.85 -8.39 31.34
CA LYS A 131 9.71 -7.99 32.75
C LYS A 131 8.54 -7.04 33.03
N VAL A 132 8.23 -6.16 32.08
CA VAL A 132 7.12 -5.20 32.23
C VAL A 132 5.79 -5.74 31.70
N CYS A 133 5.76 -6.93 31.08
CA CYS A 133 4.53 -7.45 30.48
C CYS A 133 3.60 -8.00 31.57
N PRO A 134 2.42 -7.41 31.80
CA PRO A 134 1.55 -7.83 32.91
C PRO A 134 0.92 -9.21 32.71
N THR A 135 0.85 -9.69 31.46
CA THR A 135 0.25 -10.98 31.10
C THR A 135 1.29 -12.03 30.69
N ASN A 136 2.58 -11.73 30.82
CA ASN A 136 3.68 -12.61 30.38
C ASN A 136 3.55 -13.06 28.91
N ALA A 137 3.02 -12.18 28.05
CA ALA A 137 2.77 -12.51 26.65
C ALA A 137 4.04 -12.56 25.77
N VAL A 138 5.15 -11.96 26.21
CA VAL A 138 6.41 -11.98 25.43
C VAL A 138 6.97 -13.41 25.43
N ASN A 139 7.25 -13.96 24.25
CA ASN A 139 7.73 -15.31 24.07
C ASN A 139 8.89 -15.36 23.07
N TYR A 140 10.13 -15.31 23.55
CA TYR A 140 11.32 -15.38 22.69
C TYR A 140 11.55 -16.74 22.04
N TYR A 141 10.87 -17.79 22.51
CA TYR A 141 10.96 -19.14 21.96
C TYR A 141 9.90 -19.42 20.90
N ASP A 142 9.10 -18.42 20.53
CA ASP A 142 8.18 -18.53 19.40
C ASP A 142 8.96 -18.87 18.13
N LYS A 143 8.42 -19.82 17.36
CA LYS A 143 9.08 -20.36 16.17
C LYS A 143 8.11 -20.34 15.02
N GLU A 144 8.70 -20.36 13.83
CA GLU A 144 7.94 -20.54 12.61
C GLU A 144 7.12 -21.85 12.67
N GLU A 145 5.85 -21.75 12.31
CA GLU A 145 4.89 -22.86 12.34
C GLU A 145 4.36 -23.13 10.93
N LEU A 146 4.27 -24.40 10.55
CA LEU A 146 3.61 -24.84 9.33
C LEU A 146 2.17 -25.25 9.65
N ILE A 147 1.22 -24.48 9.12
CA ILE A 147 -0.22 -24.69 9.29
C ILE A 147 -0.78 -25.30 8.00
N ASN A 148 -1.54 -26.38 8.12
CA ASN A 148 -2.31 -26.93 7.02
C ASN A 148 -3.76 -26.45 7.15
N LEU A 149 -4.24 -25.76 6.11
CA LEU A 149 -5.61 -25.28 6.02
C LEU A 149 -6.33 -25.99 4.89
N GLU A 150 -7.57 -26.41 5.15
CA GLU A 150 -8.43 -27.00 4.13
C GLU A 150 -9.49 -25.97 3.72
N ALA A 151 -9.70 -25.83 2.42
CA ALA A 151 -10.67 -24.90 1.86
C ALA A 151 -11.30 -25.49 0.60
N LYS A 152 -12.57 -25.17 0.34
CA LYS A 152 -13.22 -25.57 -0.92
C LYS A 152 -13.04 -24.53 -2.03
N ALA A 153 -12.75 -23.29 -1.70
CA ALA A 153 -12.52 -22.21 -2.64
C ALA A 153 -11.42 -21.26 -2.13
N CYS A 154 -10.75 -20.56 -3.04
CA CYS A 154 -9.70 -19.59 -2.73
C CYS A 154 -9.92 -18.27 -3.46
N ILE A 155 -9.63 -17.14 -2.80
CA ILE A 155 -9.68 -15.81 -3.41
C ILE A 155 -8.31 -15.14 -3.23
N VAL A 156 -7.69 -14.71 -4.33
CA VAL A 156 -6.41 -14.00 -4.33
C VAL A 156 -6.64 -12.49 -4.36
N ALA A 157 -6.25 -11.81 -3.28
CA ALA A 157 -6.41 -10.36 -3.12
C ALA A 157 -5.14 -9.72 -2.53
N THR A 158 -3.97 -10.12 -3.05
CA THR A 158 -2.64 -9.77 -2.50
C THR A 158 -2.18 -8.34 -2.77
N GLY A 159 -2.98 -7.54 -3.47
CA GLY A 159 -2.73 -6.11 -3.64
C GLY A 159 -1.50 -5.83 -4.51
N TYR A 160 -0.74 -4.81 -4.11
CA TYR A 160 0.36 -4.27 -4.91
C TYR A 160 1.54 -3.79 -4.04
N GLN A 161 2.66 -3.56 -4.72
CA GLN A 161 3.81 -2.84 -4.21
C GLN A 161 4.18 -1.70 -5.15
N LEU A 162 4.90 -0.70 -4.65
CA LEU A 162 5.43 0.37 -5.47
C LEU A 162 6.79 -0.05 -6.05
N LEU A 163 7.12 0.52 -7.20
CA LEU A 163 8.47 0.43 -7.77
C LEU A 163 9.50 1.01 -6.79
N THR A 164 10.50 0.23 -6.39
CA THR A 164 11.50 0.63 -5.38
C THR A 164 12.81 1.15 -5.96
N GLY A 165 12.95 1.15 -7.28
CA GLY A 165 14.15 1.64 -7.97
C GLY A 165 13.90 1.92 -9.44
N PHE A 166 14.75 2.74 -10.04
CA PHE A 166 14.66 3.11 -11.45
C PHE A 166 15.86 2.58 -12.22
N THR A 167 15.64 2.10 -13.45
CA THR A 167 16.72 1.75 -14.37
C THR A 167 17.38 2.98 -14.98
N SER A 168 16.68 4.11 -15.02
CA SER A 168 17.15 5.36 -15.61
C SER A 168 17.44 6.42 -14.56
N ARG A 169 18.49 7.23 -14.80
CA ARG A 169 18.86 8.39 -13.94
C ARG A 169 17.87 9.55 -14.00
N VAL A 170 16.79 9.41 -14.77
CA VAL A 170 15.79 10.47 -15.03
C VAL A 170 15.11 10.95 -13.76
N TYR A 171 14.98 10.06 -12.77
CA TYR A 171 14.32 10.33 -11.51
C TYR A 171 15.31 10.54 -10.36
N GLY A 172 16.58 10.87 -10.69
CA GLY A 172 17.65 11.05 -9.73
C GLY A 172 17.94 9.79 -8.92
N GLU A 173 18.65 9.97 -7.80
CA GLU A 173 18.79 8.95 -6.76
C GLU A 173 18.11 9.49 -5.49
N PRO A 174 16.86 9.06 -5.17
CA PRO A 174 16.16 9.51 -3.97
C PRO A 174 16.99 9.34 -2.68
N ALA A 175 17.85 8.31 -2.63
CA ALA A 175 18.80 8.09 -1.54
C ALA A 175 19.79 9.25 -1.30
N GLN A 176 20.02 10.11 -2.30
CA GLN A 176 20.95 11.25 -2.20
C GLN A 176 20.25 12.58 -1.90
N ASN A 177 18.92 12.65 -1.99
CA ASN A 177 18.15 13.82 -1.65
C ASN A 177 16.84 13.44 -0.90
N PRO A 178 16.79 13.62 0.43
CA PRO A 178 15.64 13.23 1.25
C PRO A 178 14.36 14.03 0.97
N ASN A 179 14.45 15.13 0.22
CA ASN A 179 13.28 15.90 -0.22
C ASN A 179 12.66 15.37 -1.52
N ILE A 180 13.18 14.26 -2.06
CA ILE A 180 12.51 13.46 -3.10
C ILE A 180 11.83 12.29 -2.39
N ILE A 181 10.50 12.37 -2.27
CA ILE A 181 9.69 11.35 -1.59
C ILE A 181 8.75 10.67 -2.58
N ASP A 182 8.27 9.48 -2.23
CA ASP A 182 7.15 8.87 -2.94
C ASP A 182 5.78 9.29 -2.38
N ALA A 183 4.73 8.94 -3.12
CA ALA A 183 3.37 9.28 -2.74
C ALA A 183 2.92 8.63 -1.41
N LEU A 184 3.39 7.43 -1.05
CA LEU A 184 3.04 6.80 0.23
C LEU A 184 3.79 7.44 1.41
N GLN A 185 5.02 7.89 1.23
CA GLN A 185 5.73 8.72 2.19
C GLN A 185 4.95 10.00 2.47
N LEU A 186 4.47 10.69 1.42
CA LEU A 186 3.63 11.86 1.59
C LEU A 186 2.31 11.55 2.31
N GLU A 187 1.65 10.43 1.99
CA GLU A 187 0.44 10.00 2.71
C GLU A 187 0.71 9.83 4.21
N ARG A 188 1.87 9.28 4.57
CA ARG A 188 2.25 9.16 5.98
C ARG A 188 2.51 10.52 6.60
N ILE A 189 3.21 11.44 5.92
CA ILE A 189 3.47 12.79 6.41
C ILE A 189 2.17 13.55 6.68
N LEU A 190 1.21 13.50 5.74
CA LEU A 190 -0.09 14.17 5.85
C LEU A 190 -1.06 13.50 6.84
N ALA A 191 -0.83 12.23 7.19
CA ALA A 191 -1.74 11.51 8.07
C ALA A 191 -1.69 12.08 9.50
N PRO A 192 -2.83 12.20 10.21
CA PRO A 192 -2.87 12.58 11.62
C PRO A 192 -2.12 11.63 12.57
N THR A 193 -1.76 10.44 12.08
CA THR A 193 -0.95 9.43 12.78
C THR A 193 0.45 9.30 12.18
N GLY A 194 0.83 10.30 11.39
CA GLY A 194 2.08 10.39 10.66
C GLY A 194 3.30 10.63 11.53
N PRO A 195 4.50 10.62 10.94
CA PRO A 195 5.76 10.74 11.68
C PRO A 195 6.00 12.14 12.26
N TYR A 196 5.51 13.19 11.59
CA TYR A 196 5.85 14.59 11.91
C TYR A 196 4.70 15.38 12.52
N MET A 197 3.47 14.87 12.45
CA MET A 197 2.22 15.57 12.83
C MET A 197 1.89 16.83 12.02
N GLU A 198 2.83 17.29 11.18
CA GLU A 198 2.75 18.45 10.30
C GLU A 198 3.48 18.13 8.98
N LEU A 199 3.13 18.85 7.91
CA LEU A 199 3.76 18.74 6.59
C LEU A 199 5.18 19.35 6.59
N LEU A 200 6.17 18.53 6.98
CA LEU A 200 7.58 18.90 7.02
C LEU A 200 8.42 18.16 5.98
N ARG A 201 9.42 18.87 5.45
CA ARG A 201 10.45 18.31 4.56
C ARG A 201 11.30 17.29 5.33
N PRO A 202 11.48 16.05 4.83
CA PRO A 202 12.31 15.05 5.53
C PRO A 202 13.78 15.46 5.66
N GLY A 203 14.30 16.29 4.76
CA GLY A 203 15.71 16.64 4.75
C GLY A 203 16.15 17.60 5.85
N ASP A 204 15.28 18.49 6.30
CA ASP A 204 15.63 19.53 7.28
C ASP A 204 14.50 19.96 8.22
N GLY A 205 13.32 19.34 8.13
CA GLY A 205 12.19 19.62 9.01
C GLY A 205 11.50 20.97 8.78
N LYS A 206 11.72 21.64 7.65
CA LYS A 206 11.02 22.89 7.31
C LYS A 206 9.72 22.63 6.56
N GLU A 207 8.78 23.56 6.68
CA GLU A 207 7.60 23.60 5.80
C GLU A 207 8.04 23.88 4.34
N PRO A 208 7.51 23.14 3.34
CA PRO A 208 7.81 23.41 1.94
C PRO A 208 6.98 24.58 1.40
N GLU A 209 7.60 25.61 0.83
CA GLU A 209 6.87 26.67 0.12
C GLU A 209 6.43 26.23 -1.29
N SER A 210 7.09 25.20 -1.83
CA SER A 210 6.84 24.69 -3.18
C SER A 210 6.97 23.17 -3.29
N VAL A 211 5.96 22.51 -3.87
CA VAL A 211 5.92 21.05 -4.03
C VAL A 211 5.65 20.67 -5.48
N ALA A 212 6.47 19.80 -6.04
CA ALA A 212 6.30 19.25 -7.38
C ALA A 212 5.84 17.78 -7.34
N PHE A 213 4.72 17.45 -7.96
CA PHE A 213 4.34 16.05 -8.23
C PHE A 213 4.82 15.64 -9.61
N ILE A 214 5.49 14.48 -9.69
CA ILE A 214 6.00 13.90 -10.93
C ILE A 214 5.13 12.70 -11.29
N GLN A 215 4.21 12.88 -12.24
CA GLN A 215 3.32 11.82 -12.67
C GLN A 215 4.04 10.79 -13.55
N CYS A 216 3.49 9.58 -13.56
CA CYS A 216 4.01 8.46 -14.34
C CYS A 216 5.48 8.12 -14.00
N ALA A 217 5.89 8.33 -12.74
CA ALA A 217 7.23 7.96 -12.29
C ALA A 217 7.38 6.42 -12.37
N GLY A 218 8.12 5.97 -13.37
CA GLY A 218 8.28 4.55 -13.68
C GLY A 218 7.05 3.86 -14.27
N SER A 219 5.95 4.57 -14.56
CA SER A 219 4.79 4.03 -15.30
C SER A 219 4.73 4.59 -16.70
N ARG A 220 4.10 3.88 -17.64
CA ARG A 220 4.12 4.27 -19.07
C ARG A 220 5.56 4.53 -19.53
N ASP A 221 6.45 3.66 -19.06
CA ASP A 221 7.89 3.77 -19.16
C ASP A 221 8.50 2.40 -19.44
N GLN A 222 8.72 2.12 -20.73
CA GLN A 222 9.29 0.85 -21.17
C GLN A 222 10.71 0.62 -20.63
N THR A 223 11.46 1.68 -20.32
CA THR A 223 12.82 1.54 -19.78
C THR A 223 12.84 0.91 -18.39
N ASN A 224 11.77 1.10 -17.62
CA ASN A 224 11.56 0.50 -16.31
C ASN A 224 10.77 -0.82 -16.37
N GLY A 225 10.48 -1.35 -17.56
CA GLY A 225 9.69 -2.58 -17.73
C GLY A 225 8.19 -2.41 -17.44
N VAL A 226 7.70 -1.18 -17.29
CA VAL A 226 6.31 -0.89 -16.93
C VAL A 226 5.68 0.00 -18.00
N ALA A 227 5.24 -0.64 -19.09
CA ALA A 227 4.61 0.06 -20.21
C ALA A 227 3.17 0.54 -19.91
N TYR A 228 2.52 -0.03 -18.90
CA TYR A 228 1.13 0.25 -18.55
C TYR A 228 0.98 1.47 -17.63
N CYS A 229 -0.26 1.91 -17.45
CA CYS A 229 -0.62 2.98 -16.53
C CYS A 229 -1.03 2.41 -15.18
N SER A 230 -0.51 2.95 -14.08
CA SER A 230 -0.92 2.57 -12.72
C SER A 230 -2.28 3.13 -12.26
N ARG A 231 -3.01 3.80 -13.15
CA ARG A 231 -4.43 4.17 -13.07
C ARG A 231 -4.84 5.17 -11.97
N VAL A 232 -4.28 5.08 -10.77
CA VAL A 232 -4.67 5.87 -9.59
C VAL A 232 -3.80 7.09 -9.33
N CYS A 233 -2.61 7.14 -9.94
CA CYS A 233 -1.59 8.15 -9.66
C CYS A 233 -2.00 9.59 -9.97
N CYS A 234 -2.82 9.77 -11.00
CA CYS A 234 -3.44 11.04 -11.31
C CYS A 234 -4.31 11.56 -10.16
N MET A 235 -5.12 10.67 -9.58
CA MET A 235 -6.12 11.06 -8.60
C MET A 235 -5.53 11.24 -7.20
N TYR A 236 -4.61 10.37 -6.77
CA TYR A 236 -3.95 10.59 -5.47
C TYR A 236 -3.07 11.84 -5.48
N ALA A 237 -2.47 12.21 -6.62
CA ALA A 237 -1.65 13.41 -6.70
C ALA A 237 -2.52 14.67 -6.56
N ILE A 238 -3.67 14.73 -7.24
CA ILE A 238 -4.65 15.81 -7.07
C ILE A 238 -5.15 15.85 -5.62
N LYS A 239 -5.47 14.68 -5.06
CA LYS A 239 -5.91 14.56 -3.68
C LYS A 239 -4.87 15.13 -2.72
N ASN A 240 -3.63 14.65 -2.76
CA ASN A 240 -2.57 15.10 -1.88
C ASN A 240 -2.22 16.58 -2.10
N ALA A 241 -2.28 17.08 -3.34
CA ALA A 241 -2.12 18.51 -3.61
C ALA A 241 -3.18 19.37 -2.91
N LEU A 242 -4.45 18.93 -2.90
CA LEU A 242 -5.51 19.60 -2.16
C LEU A 242 -5.30 19.54 -0.65
N LEU A 243 -4.77 18.43 -0.12
CA LEU A 243 -4.47 18.28 1.30
C LEU A 243 -3.31 19.17 1.73
N ILE A 244 -2.26 19.27 0.91
CA ILE A 244 -1.17 20.22 1.12
C ILE A 244 -1.71 21.64 1.21
N GLN A 245 -2.59 22.07 0.29
CA GLN A 245 -3.19 23.41 0.36
C GLN A 245 -4.16 23.60 1.54
N GLN A 246 -4.76 22.52 2.07
CA GLN A 246 -5.60 22.59 3.27
C GLN A 246 -4.77 22.83 4.53
N GLU A 247 -3.59 22.21 4.60
CA GLU A 247 -2.68 22.30 5.74
C GLU A 247 -1.79 23.54 5.67
N LEU A 248 -1.20 23.80 4.51
CA LEU A 248 -0.32 24.94 4.22
C LEU A 248 -0.84 25.73 3.00
N PRO A 249 -1.78 26.68 3.18
CA PRO A 249 -2.45 27.39 2.08
C PRO A 249 -1.56 28.16 1.12
N GLU A 250 -0.41 28.63 1.59
CA GLU A 250 0.56 29.40 0.78
C GLU A 250 1.48 28.51 -0.08
N THR A 251 1.44 27.18 0.11
CA THR A 251 2.30 26.24 -0.61
C THR A 251 1.92 26.15 -2.08
N LYS A 252 2.89 26.44 -2.95
CA LYS A 252 2.72 26.36 -4.40
C LYS A 252 2.88 24.92 -4.88
N VAL A 253 1.76 24.26 -5.13
CA VAL A 253 1.77 22.89 -5.66
C VAL A 253 1.71 22.88 -7.20
N THR A 254 2.63 22.13 -7.82
CA THR A 254 2.67 21.91 -9.27
C THR A 254 2.61 20.43 -9.59
N ILE A 255 1.67 20.00 -10.43
CA ILE A 255 1.55 18.62 -10.91
C ILE A 255 2.03 18.54 -12.36
N PHE A 256 3.12 17.82 -12.58
CA PHE A 256 3.68 17.56 -13.91
C PHE A 256 3.12 16.27 -14.50
N TYR A 257 2.44 16.35 -15.64
CA TYR A 257 1.72 15.22 -16.23
C TYR A 257 1.89 15.10 -17.74
N ILE A 258 1.62 13.90 -18.27
CA ILE A 258 1.49 13.65 -19.72
C ILE A 258 0.02 13.79 -20.12
N ASP A 259 -0.83 12.96 -19.50
CA ASP A 259 -2.29 12.99 -19.63
C ASP A 259 -2.90 12.92 -18.23
N MET A 260 -3.91 13.75 -17.97
CA MET A 260 -4.69 13.62 -16.74
C MET A 260 -5.79 12.57 -16.91
N ARG A 261 -5.72 11.51 -16.10
CA ARG A 261 -6.64 10.36 -16.17
C ARG A 261 -7.64 10.37 -15.01
N ALA A 262 -8.64 11.24 -15.13
CA ALA A 262 -9.71 11.43 -14.16
C ALA A 262 -11.02 10.75 -14.62
N PHE A 263 -10.99 9.44 -14.85
CA PHE A 263 -12.04 8.70 -15.59
C PHE A 263 -13.16 8.08 -14.73
N GLY A 264 -13.07 8.17 -13.40
CA GLY A 264 -14.11 7.68 -12.48
C GLY A 264 -15.26 8.66 -12.30
N LYS A 265 -16.35 8.22 -11.68
CA LYS A 265 -17.48 9.10 -11.34
C LYS A 265 -17.00 10.25 -10.45
N ASN A 266 -17.29 11.48 -10.86
CA ASN A 266 -16.87 12.73 -10.19
C ASN A 266 -15.37 13.02 -10.22
N TYR A 267 -14.54 12.25 -10.93
CA TYR A 267 -13.08 12.46 -10.92
C TYR A 267 -12.69 13.69 -11.73
N GLU A 268 -13.38 13.94 -12.86
CA GLU A 268 -13.18 15.15 -13.65
C GLU A 268 -13.56 16.40 -12.85
N GLN A 269 -14.70 16.39 -12.15
CA GLN A 269 -15.10 17.49 -11.27
C GLN A 269 -14.09 17.73 -10.15
N PHE A 270 -13.52 16.66 -9.59
CA PHE A 270 -12.46 16.75 -8.60
C PHE A 270 -11.19 17.40 -9.16
N PHE A 271 -10.81 17.06 -10.40
CA PHE A 271 -9.70 17.70 -11.12
C PHE A 271 -9.95 19.18 -11.42
N GLN A 272 -11.15 19.55 -11.88
CA GLN A 272 -11.50 20.95 -12.16
C GLN A 272 -11.50 21.79 -10.87
N ASN A 273 -12.06 21.27 -9.78
CA ASN A 273 -12.02 21.94 -8.47
C ASN A 273 -10.58 22.18 -8.00
N ALA A 274 -9.67 21.22 -8.20
CA ALA A 274 -8.26 21.40 -7.89
C ALA A 274 -7.59 22.52 -8.71
N LYS A 275 -7.96 22.65 -10.00
CA LYS A 275 -7.51 23.77 -10.84
C LYS A 275 -8.04 25.11 -10.33
N GLU A 276 -9.32 25.18 -10.00
CA GLU A 276 -9.97 26.40 -9.48
C GLU A 276 -9.35 26.85 -8.15
N LYS A 277 -8.87 25.91 -7.33
CA LYS A 277 -8.11 26.16 -6.08
C LYS A 277 -6.64 26.56 -6.29
N GLY A 278 -6.22 26.75 -7.53
CA GLY A 278 -4.89 27.27 -7.84
C GLY A 278 -3.77 26.23 -7.90
N ILE A 279 -4.08 24.92 -7.86
CA ILE A 279 -3.07 23.90 -8.13
C ILE A 279 -2.63 24.03 -9.60
N ARG A 280 -1.33 24.18 -9.81
CA ARG A 280 -0.78 24.34 -11.17
C ARG A 280 -0.63 22.97 -11.82
N PHE A 281 -1.18 22.82 -13.02
CA PHE A 281 -1.00 21.63 -13.83
C PHE A 281 -0.12 21.96 -15.02
N VAL A 282 0.96 21.20 -15.21
CA VAL A 282 1.93 21.44 -16.28
C VAL A 282 2.05 20.17 -17.12
N LYS A 283 1.70 20.30 -18.40
CA LYS A 283 1.83 19.20 -19.36
C LYS A 283 3.29 19.03 -19.78
N ALA A 284 4.02 18.22 -19.03
CA ALA A 284 5.43 17.92 -19.21
C ALA A 284 5.82 16.61 -18.52
N LYS A 285 6.87 15.94 -19.01
CA LYS A 285 7.55 14.84 -18.31
C LYS A 285 8.89 15.36 -17.78
N PRO A 286 8.97 15.74 -16.49
CA PRO A 286 10.18 16.35 -15.93
C PRO A 286 11.25 15.29 -15.67
N VAL A 287 12.49 15.74 -15.61
CA VAL A 287 13.63 14.97 -15.13
C VAL A 287 14.23 15.67 -13.91
N ILE A 288 14.71 14.90 -12.94
CA ILE A 288 15.44 15.46 -11.81
C ILE A 288 16.84 15.82 -12.30
N HIS A 289 17.17 17.11 -12.22
CA HIS A 289 18.45 17.63 -12.73
C HIS A 289 19.55 17.57 -11.69
N SER A 290 19.28 18.12 -10.50
CA SER A 290 20.25 18.24 -9.41
C SER A 290 19.55 18.57 -8.08
N ARG A 291 20.31 18.50 -6.99
CA ARG A 291 19.91 19.04 -5.68
C ARG A 291 20.15 20.55 -5.67
N GLY A 292 19.19 21.30 -5.15
CA GLY A 292 19.32 22.75 -4.93
C GLY A 292 20.09 23.08 -3.67
N ASP A 293 20.56 24.32 -3.55
CA ASP A 293 21.45 24.77 -2.47
C ASP A 293 20.80 24.63 -1.07
N ASN A 294 19.49 24.84 -0.98
CA ASN A 294 18.71 24.70 0.26
C ASN A 294 18.20 23.27 0.48
N GLY A 295 18.77 22.29 -0.21
CA GLY A 295 18.31 20.91 -0.22
C GLY A 295 17.07 20.66 -1.07
N GLY A 296 16.61 21.66 -1.83
CA GLY A 296 15.51 21.52 -2.77
C GLY A 296 15.83 20.57 -3.94
N VAL A 297 14.87 20.41 -4.84
CA VAL A 297 14.94 19.57 -6.03
C VAL A 297 14.82 20.44 -7.26
N ILE A 298 15.85 20.46 -8.10
CA ILE A 298 15.82 21.18 -9.37
C ILE A 298 15.29 20.24 -10.44
N LEU A 299 14.13 20.59 -11.00
CA LEU A 299 13.51 19.86 -12.11
C LEU A 299 13.83 20.55 -13.43
N ARG A 300 14.13 19.73 -14.45
CA ARG A 300 14.23 20.15 -15.84
C ARG A 300 13.05 19.61 -16.63
N TYR A 301 12.33 20.48 -17.32
CA TYR A 301 11.17 20.08 -18.11
C TYR A 301 10.89 21.06 -19.25
N GLU A 302 10.07 20.62 -20.20
CA GLU A 302 9.56 21.42 -21.31
C GLU A 302 8.03 21.44 -21.24
N GLU A 303 7.44 22.64 -21.17
CA GLU A 303 5.98 22.80 -21.18
C GLU A 303 5.45 22.66 -22.60
N GLN A 304 4.68 21.60 -22.86
CA GLN A 304 4.13 21.34 -24.21
C GLN A 304 3.13 22.41 -24.66
N GLU A 305 2.45 23.05 -23.72
CA GLU A 305 1.50 24.12 -23.98
C GLU A 305 2.17 25.51 -23.97
N GLY A 306 3.50 25.56 -23.75
CA GLY A 306 4.29 26.77 -23.74
C GLY A 306 5.13 26.94 -25.01
N ASN A 307 6.17 27.77 -24.92
CA ASN A 307 7.04 28.12 -26.06
C ASN A 307 8.11 27.05 -26.38
N GLY A 308 7.96 25.81 -25.92
CA GLY A 308 8.93 24.72 -26.13
C GLY A 308 10.33 24.96 -25.53
N ARG A 309 10.43 25.83 -24.52
CA ARG A 309 11.71 26.14 -23.86
C ARG A 309 11.97 25.16 -22.73
N ASN A 310 13.22 24.71 -22.62
CA ASN A 310 13.70 24.01 -21.44
C ASN A 310 13.68 24.95 -20.23
N ILE A 311 12.99 24.54 -19.17
CA ILE A 311 12.87 25.27 -17.91
C ILE A 311 13.61 24.48 -16.84
N LEU A 312 14.45 25.19 -16.09
CA LEU A 312 14.99 24.73 -14.81
C LEU A 312 14.22 25.43 -13.71
N LYS A 313 13.63 24.67 -12.80
CA LYS A 313 12.91 25.22 -11.66
C LYS A 313 13.20 24.41 -10.41
N GLU A 314 13.56 25.11 -9.34
CA GLU A 314 13.72 24.54 -8.01
C GLU A 314 12.36 24.44 -7.30
N PHE A 315 12.20 23.35 -6.56
CA PHE A 315 11.09 23.09 -5.65
C PHE A 315 11.65 22.64 -4.30
N ASP A 316 10.98 22.96 -3.20
CA ASP A 316 11.42 22.53 -1.86
C ASP A 316 11.30 21.02 -1.67
N MET A 317 10.29 20.41 -2.30
CA MET A 317 10.03 18.98 -2.24
C MET A 317 9.51 18.46 -3.59
N ALA A 318 9.91 17.24 -3.96
CA ALA A 318 9.39 16.52 -5.11
C ALA A 318 8.73 15.21 -4.67
N VAL A 319 7.53 14.95 -5.19
CA VAL A 319 6.72 13.78 -4.86
C VAL A 319 6.58 12.91 -6.10
N MET A 320 7.10 11.68 -6.01
CA MET A 320 7.12 10.71 -7.08
C MET A 320 5.85 9.90 -7.07
N SER A 321 5.07 10.03 -8.14
CA SER A 321 3.87 9.23 -8.33
C SER A 321 4.22 7.89 -8.96
N LEU A 322 4.78 7.00 -8.13
CA LEU A 322 5.41 5.74 -8.52
C LEU A 322 4.47 4.72 -9.17
N ALA A 323 5.08 3.84 -9.97
CA ALA A 323 4.41 2.70 -10.58
C ALA A 323 3.98 1.64 -9.58
N ILE A 324 2.82 1.05 -9.89
CA ILE A 324 2.22 -0.09 -9.20
C ILE A 324 2.66 -1.39 -9.87
N LEU A 325 3.24 -2.29 -9.08
CA LEU A 325 3.64 -3.64 -9.45
C LEU A 325 2.81 -4.65 -8.64
N PRO A 326 2.59 -5.88 -9.14
CA PRO A 326 1.99 -6.94 -8.32
C PRO A 326 2.84 -7.19 -7.06
N ALA A 327 2.18 -7.35 -5.91
CA ALA A 327 2.88 -7.62 -4.64
C ALA A 327 3.36 -9.07 -4.50
N TRP A 328 2.78 -9.98 -5.29
CA TRP A 328 3.02 -11.41 -5.17
C TRP A 328 2.76 -12.10 -6.52
N ASN A 329 3.61 -13.07 -6.87
CA ASN A 329 3.43 -13.91 -8.04
C ASN A 329 2.92 -15.31 -7.61
N PRO A 330 1.66 -15.66 -7.92
CA PRO A 330 1.08 -16.94 -7.54
C PRO A 330 1.37 -18.09 -8.50
N SER A 331 2.15 -17.90 -9.58
CA SER A 331 2.32 -18.90 -10.62
C SER A 331 2.93 -20.21 -10.11
N GLU A 332 3.99 -20.15 -9.32
CA GLU A 332 4.62 -21.36 -8.77
C GLU A 332 3.81 -21.96 -7.62
N THR A 333 3.27 -21.11 -6.74
CA THR A 333 2.55 -21.55 -5.54
C THR A 333 1.16 -22.11 -5.81
N MET A 334 0.44 -21.52 -6.78
CA MET A 334 -0.96 -21.83 -7.08
C MET A 334 -1.20 -22.25 -8.54
N GLY A 335 -0.19 -22.33 -9.40
CA GLY A 335 -0.35 -22.70 -10.81
C GLY A 335 -1.22 -21.71 -11.60
N LEU A 336 -1.26 -20.43 -11.20
CA LEU A 336 -2.05 -19.40 -11.86
C LEU A 336 -1.25 -18.68 -12.96
N THR A 337 -1.94 -18.27 -14.02
CA THR A 337 -1.33 -17.52 -15.12
C THR A 337 -1.31 -16.03 -14.80
N VAL A 338 -0.18 -15.38 -15.09
CA VAL A 338 -0.05 -13.92 -15.09
C VAL A 338 0.00 -13.38 -16.53
N ALA A 339 -0.43 -12.14 -16.72
CA ALA A 339 -0.32 -11.42 -18.00
C ALA A 339 1.07 -10.79 -18.17
N GLU A 340 1.29 -10.12 -19.30
CA GLU A 340 2.58 -9.46 -19.63
C GLU A 340 2.93 -8.33 -18.64
N ASP A 341 1.92 -7.76 -17.98
CA ASP A 341 2.08 -6.78 -16.90
C ASP A 341 2.34 -7.43 -15.52
N ASN A 342 2.50 -8.75 -15.48
CA ASN A 342 2.71 -9.60 -14.31
C ASN A 342 1.54 -9.68 -13.32
N PHE A 343 0.40 -9.06 -13.61
CA PHE A 343 -0.82 -9.24 -12.81
C PHE A 343 -1.55 -10.52 -13.19
N LEU A 344 -2.45 -10.98 -12.31
CA LEU A 344 -3.23 -12.18 -12.56
C LEU A 344 -4.11 -12.05 -13.81
N LYS A 345 -4.13 -13.12 -14.63
CA LYS A 345 -4.91 -13.19 -15.86
C LYS A 345 -6.08 -14.16 -15.73
N GLY A 346 -7.29 -13.65 -15.91
CA GLY A 346 -8.52 -14.45 -16.02
C GLY A 346 -8.87 -14.82 -17.47
N PRO A 347 -9.66 -15.88 -17.69
CA PRO A 347 -10.09 -16.30 -19.03
C PRO A 347 -11.13 -15.37 -19.66
N PHE A 348 -11.99 -14.74 -18.85
CA PHE A 348 -13.14 -13.95 -19.33
C PHE A 348 -13.19 -12.55 -18.69
N PRO A 349 -12.22 -11.66 -18.99
CA PRO A 349 -12.06 -10.38 -18.29
C PRO A 349 -13.28 -9.45 -18.37
N LYS A 350 -14.15 -9.60 -19.39
CA LYS A 350 -15.35 -8.76 -19.57
C LYS A 350 -16.62 -9.36 -18.95
N MET A 351 -16.71 -10.70 -18.87
CA MET A 351 -17.91 -11.39 -18.39
C MET A 351 -17.78 -11.80 -16.93
N SER A 352 -16.60 -12.27 -16.55
CA SER A 352 -16.33 -12.80 -15.21
C SER A 352 -14.91 -12.40 -14.76
N PRO A 353 -14.69 -11.10 -14.47
CA PRO A 353 -13.37 -10.55 -14.14
C PRO A 353 -12.77 -11.10 -12.84
N ALA A 354 -13.57 -11.79 -12.01
CA ALA A 354 -13.10 -12.41 -10.78
C ALA A 354 -12.59 -13.86 -10.98
N LEU A 355 -12.82 -14.48 -12.14
CA LEU A 355 -12.38 -15.85 -12.40
C LEU A 355 -10.90 -15.89 -12.74
N THR A 356 -10.20 -16.90 -12.23
CA THR A 356 -8.87 -17.28 -12.72
C THR A 356 -8.97 -18.39 -13.76
N GLY A 357 -7.83 -18.81 -14.30
CA GLY A 357 -7.76 -20.00 -15.17
C GLY A 357 -7.95 -21.33 -14.44
N ARG A 358 -8.01 -21.34 -13.10
CA ARG A 358 -8.19 -22.56 -12.29
C ARG A 358 -9.53 -22.52 -11.56
N GLU A 359 -10.35 -23.53 -11.81
CA GLU A 359 -11.65 -23.67 -11.16
C GLU A 359 -11.54 -23.78 -9.63
N GLY A 360 -12.38 -23.02 -8.92
CA GLY A 360 -12.38 -22.89 -7.46
C GLY A 360 -11.41 -21.82 -6.93
N ILE A 361 -10.63 -21.18 -7.82
CA ILE A 361 -9.73 -20.07 -7.48
C ILE A 361 -10.19 -18.79 -8.18
N PHE A 362 -10.37 -17.75 -7.39
CA PHE A 362 -10.87 -16.44 -7.80
C PHE A 362 -9.84 -15.35 -7.48
N MET A 363 -10.01 -14.16 -8.04
CA MET A 363 -9.15 -13.01 -7.80
C MET A 363 -9.95 -11.73 -7.59
N ALA A 364 -9.38 -10.79 -6.84
CA ALA A 364 -9.99 -9.50 -6.58
C ALA A 364 -8.96 -8.40 -6.33
N GLY A 365 -9.35 -7.17 -6.62
CA GLY A 365 -8.56 -6.00 -6.25
C GLY A 365 -7.29 -5.89 -7.09
N VAL A 366 -6.26 -5.27 -6.54
CA VAL A 366 -5.06 -4.92 -7.33
C VAL A 366 -4.24 -6.14 -7.78
N ALA A 367 -4.52 -7.34 -7.26
CA ALA A 367 -3.89 -8.58 -7.72
C ALA A 367 -4.13 -8.87 -9.22
N SER A 368 -5.26 -8.40 -9.77
CA SER A 368 -5.61 -8.54 -11.19
C SER A 368 -5.27 -7.31 -12.04
N GLY A 369 -4.64 -6.28 -11.46
CA GLY A 369 -4.20 -5.08 -12.17
C GLY A 369 -4.48 -3.77 -11.41
N PRO A 370 -3.78 -2.67 -11.76
CA PRO A 370 -3.92 -1.38 -11.08
C PRO A 370 -5.37 -0.87 -11.07
N LYS A 371 -5.87 -0.49 -9.90
CA LYS A 371 -7.22 0.05 -9.70
C LYS A 371 -7.36 0.77 -8.37
N ASP A 372 -8.41 1.58 -8.26
CA ASP A 372 -8.73 2.29 -7.03
C ASP A 372 -9.52 1.43 -6.04
N ILE A 373 -9.88 2.04 -4.91
CA ILE A 373 -10.57 1.39 -3.81
C ILE A 373 -11.99 0.97 -4.22
N VAL A 374 -12.71 1.80 -4.96
CA VAL A 374 -14.11 1.54 -5.35
C VAL A 374 -14.17 0.32 -6.25
N ASP A 375 -13.32 0.28 -7.27
CA ASP A 375 -13.23 -0.87 -8.17
C ASP A 375 -12.77 -2.14 -7.45
N SER A 376 -11.83 -2.01 -6.51
CA SER A 376 -11.37 -3.14 -5.69
C SER A 376 -12.48 -3.73 -4.83
N ILE A 377 -13.34 -2.90 -4.25
CA ILE A 377 -14.49 -3.34 -3.45
C ILE A 377 -15.52 -4.05 -4.34
N VAL A 378 -15.81 -3.50 -5.52
CA VAL A 378 -16.73 -4.12 -6.48
C VAL A 378 -16.21 -5.50 -6.93
N GLU A 379 -14.93 -5.61 -7.29
CA GLU A 379 -14.32 -6.89 -7.63
C GLU A 379 -14.30 -7.89 -6.47
N ALA A 380 -14.07 -7.43 -5.24
CA ALA A 380 -14.15 -8.30 -4.07
C ALA A 380 -15.57 -8.87 -3.87
N GLY A 381 -16.60 -8.06 -4.10
CA GLY A 381 -18.00 -8.52 -4.12
C GLY A 381 -18.28 -9.54 -5.21
N ALA A 382 -17.78 -9.29 -6.43
CA ALA A 382 -17.90 -10.24 -7.54
C ALA A 382 -17.20 -11.57 -7.23
N ALA A 383 -15.97 -11.54 -6.71
CA ALA A 383 -15.22 -12.74 -6.33
C ALA A 383 -15.90 -13.54 -5.22
N ALA A 384 -16.48 -12.86 -4.22
CA ALA A 384 -17.24 -13.52 -3.17
C ALA A 384 -18.51 -14.21 -3.71
N MET A 385 -19.21 -13.58 -4.66
CA MET A 385 -20.38 -14.15 -5.31
C MET A 385 -20.02 -15.38 -6.16
N GLU A 386 -18.97 -15.29 -6.98
CA GLU A 386 -18.48 -16.41 -7.80
C GLU A 386 -18.03 -17.58 -6.93
N ALA A 387 -17.28 -17.31 -5.86
CA ALA A 387 -16.90 -18.33 -4.89
C ALA A 387 -18.13 -18.96 -4.23
N SER A 388 -19.13 -18.17 -3.83
CA SER A 388 -20.37 -18.70 -3.26
C SER A 388 -21.13 -19.60 -4.24
N ASN A 389 -21.22 -19.22 -5.51
CA ASN A 389 -21.89 -20.03 -6.54
C ASN A 389 -21.15 -21.36 -6.76
N TYR A 390 -19.82 -21.30 -6.82
CA TYR A 390 -18.98 -22.49 -6.91
C TYR A 390 -19.20 -23.43 -5.73
N LEU A 391 -19.19 -22.91 -4.49
CA LEU A 391 -19.42 -23.69 -3.28
C LEU A 391 -20.80 -24.37 -3.28
N LYS A 392 -21.85 -23.66 -3.74
CA LYS A 392 -23.18 -24.27 -3.87
C LYS A 392 -23.21 -25.39 -4.91
N ALA A 393 -22.57 -25.18 -6.06
CA ALA A 393 -22.54 -26.18 -7.13
C ALA A 393 -21.87 -27.49 -6.69
N ILE A 394 -20.72 -27.41 -6.02
CA ILE A 394 -20.02 -28.60 -5.53
C ILE A 394 -20.79 -29.31 -4.41
N ASP A 395 -21.52 -28.59 -3.56
CA ASP A 395 -22.34 -29.20 -2.52
C ASP A 395 -23.57 -29.91 -3.12
N SER A 396 -24.20 -29.34 -4.16
CA SER A 396 -25.27 -30.01 -4.91
C SER A 396 -24.80 -31.28 -5.62
N LEU A 397 -23.61 -31.26 -6.22
CA LEU A 397 -23.03 -32.44 -6.90
C LEU A 397 -22.67 -33.58 -5.94
N ARG A 398 -22.40 -33.29 -4.66
CA ARG A 398 -22.13 -34.32 -3.64
C ARG A 398 -23.40 -34.88 -2.99
N ALA A 399 -24.52 -34.16 -3.09
CA ALA A 399 -25.80 -34.57 -2.54
C ALA A 399 -26.64 -35.41 -3.52
N ALA A 400 -26.36 -35.30 -4.81
CA ALA A 400 -26.89 -36.14 -5.89
C ALA A 400 -26.01 -37.39 -6.09
#